data_AF-A0A2S5JI77-F1
#
_entry.id   AF-A0A2S5JI77-F1
#
_cell.length_a   1.000
_cell.length_b   1.000
_cell.length_c   1.000
_cell.angle_alpha   90.00
_cell.angle_beta   90.00
_cell.angle_gamma   90.00
#
_symmetry.space_group_name_H-M   'P 1'
#
loop_
_entity.id
_entity.type
_entity.pdbx_description
1 polymer ?
#
loop_
_entity_poly.entity_id
_entity_poly.type
_entity_poly.pdbx_seq_one_letter_code
_entity_poly.pdbx_strand_id
1 'polypeptide(L)'
;MRLPLTGAVIVALSLAGCGTVRESRFNPFNWFQRAESVETQAVGVVPDRPEDPRVLVARVTGLAVERYSGGAIVRATGLPPTQGWWEAELVPENGGEPVDGVMTYRFVVAPPLGETRVSTPQSREIVVARSISNAKLPRVRQIVVIGAENQLTTRR
;
A
#
# COMPACT_ATOMS: atom_id res chain seq x y z
N MET A 1 -5.84 -7.01 55.60
CA MET A 1 -6.46 -6.10 54.59
C MET A 1 -5.48 -5.53 53.55
N ARG A 2 -4.14 -5.72 53.65
CA ARG A 2 -3.18 -5.13 52.70
C ARG A 2 -2.99 -5.95 51.41
N LEU A 3 -2.96 -7.28 51.50
CA LEU A 3 -2.80 -8.19 50.34
C LEU A 3 -3.84 -8.03 49.20
N PRO A 4 -5.16 -7.91 49.46
CA PRO A 4 -6.13 -7.76 48.36
C PRO A 4 -5.96 -6.43 47.63
N LEU A 5 -5.47 -5.40 48.32
CA LEU A 5 -5.28 -4.06 47.79
C LEU A 5 -4.04 -4.01 46.87
N THR A 6 -2.94 -4.67 47.25
CA THR A 6 -1.77 -4.83 46.37
C THR A 6 -2.08 -5.65 45.13
N GLY A 7 -2.85 -6.74 45.27
CA GLY A 7 -3.28 -7.56 44.14
C GLY A 7 -4.11 -6.77 43.12
N ALA A 8 -5.08 -5.99 43.61
CA ALA A 8 -5.91 -5.13 42.76
C ALA A 8 -5.08 -4.07 42.00
N VAL A 9 -4.08 -3.46 42.64
CA VAL A 9 -3.20 -2.46 42.00
C VAL A 9 -2.34 -3.09 40.90
N ILE A 10 -1.78 -4.29 41.12
CA ILE A 10 -0.96 -4.98 40.11
C ILE A 10 -1.79 -5.34 38.87
N VAL A 11 -3.01 -5.86 39.09
CA VAL A 11 -3.95 -6.16 38.00
C VAL A 11 -4.35 -4.88 37.25
N ALA A 12 -4.67 -3.80 37.96
CA ALA A 12 -5.03 -2.53 37.32
C ALA A 12 -3.89 -1.97 36.45
N LEU A 13 -2.64 -2.02 36.92
CA LEU A 13 -1.47 -1.53 36.18
C LEU A 13 -1.15 -2.39 34.94
N SER A 14 -1.31 -3.71 35.05
CA SER A 14 -1.06 -4.62 33.92
C SER A 14 -2.12 -4.52 32.82
N LEU A 15 -3.41 -4.35 33.17
CA LEU A 15 -4.46 -4.06 32.19
C LEU A 15 -4.32 -2.67 31.55
N ALA A 16 -3.91 -1.65 32.33
CA ALA A 16 -3.66 -0.30 31.78
C ALA A 16 -2.51 -0.28 30.77
N GLY A 17 -1.46 -1.09 31.00
CA GLY A 17 -0.33 -1.20 30.07
C GLY A 17 -0.71 -1.69 28.67
N CYS A 18 -1.58 -2.71 28.57
CA CYS A 18 -1.98 -3.28 27.28
C CYS A 18 -2.80 -2.32 26.41
N GLY A 19 -3.59 -1.43 27.01
CA GLY A 19 -4.34 -0.40 26.28
C GLY A 19 -3.43 0.59 25.56
N THR A 20 -2.37 1.04 26.23
CA THR A 20 -1.40 2.01 25.67
C THR A 20 -0.59 1.44 24.50
N VAL A 21 -0.32 0.14 24.48
CA VAL A 21 0.37 -0.53 23.36
C VAL A 21 -0.53 -0.54 22.13
N ARG A 22 -1.84 -0.81 22.31
CA ARG A 22 -2.81 -0.79 21.22
C ARG A 22 -2.92 0.60 20.60
N GLU A 23 -2.85 1.67 21.37
CA GLU A 23 -2.94 3.07 20.90
C GLU A 23 -1.58 3.69 20.51
N SER A 24 -0.50 2.92 20.62
CA SER A 24 0.85 3.41 20.37
C SER A 24 1.07 3.82 18.91
N ARG A 25 1.80 4.93 18.72
CA ARG A 25 2.36 5.34 17.43
C ARG A 25 3.40 4.35 16.88
N PHE A 26 3.80 3.34 17.65
CA PHE A 26 4.66 2.24 17.21
C PHE A 26 3.87 1.00 16.77
N ASN A 27 2.54 1.02 16.87
CA ASN A 27 1.68 -0.08 16.44
C ASN A 27 1.39 0.01 14.93
N PRO A 28 1.86 -0.96 14.11
CA PRO A 28 1.68 -0.93 12.66
C PRO A 28 0.21 -0.92 12.23
N PHE A 29 -0.69 -1.45 13.05
CA PHE A 29 -2.12 -1.51 12.75
C PHE A 29 -2.83 -0.14 12.82
N ASN A 30 -2.21 0.89 13.39
CA ASN A 30 -2.81 2.24 13.53
C ASN A 30 -2.27 3.27 12.53
N TRP A 31 -1.26 2.93 11.71
CA TRP A 31 -0.59 3.92 10.87
C TRP A 31 -1.37 4.28 9.61
N PHE A 32 -1.98 3.27 9.01
CA PHE A 32 -2.76 3.36 7.79
C PHE A 32 -3.92 2.36 7.88
N GLN A 33 -5.11 2.83 7.56
CA GLN A 33 -6.31 2.01 7.56
C GLN A 33 -6.27 0.98 6.43
N ARG A 34 -7.14 -0.04 6.55
CA ARG A 34 -7.29 -1.05 5.50
C ARG A 34 -7.56 -0.37 4.16
N ALA A 35 -6.90 -0.85 3.11
CA ALA A 35 -7.11 -0.31 1.78
C ALA A 35 -8.55 -0.55 1.31
N GLU A 36 -9.14 0.47 0.69
CA GLU A 36 -10.46 0.45 0.07
C GLU A 36 -10.30 0.39 -1.45
N SER A 37 -11.07 -0.48 -2.10
CA SER A 37 -11.09 -0.63 -3.55
C SER A 37 -12.19 0.21 -4.17
N VAL A 38 -11.83 0.99 -5.17
CA VAL A 38 -12.79 1.74 -6.00
C VAL A 38 -12.58 1.29 -7.44
N GLU A 39 -13.68 0.96 -8.14
CA GLU A 39 -13.62 0.66 -9.57
C GLU A 39 -13.19 1.91 -10.32
N THR A 40 -12.19 1.76 -11.19
CA THR A 40 -11.69 2.88 -12.00
C THR A 40 -12.51 2.89 -13.28
N GLN A 41 -13.45 3.83 -13.39
CA GLN A 41 -13.93 4.22 -14.72
C GLN A 41 -12.73 4.82 -15.44
N ALA A 42 -12.37 4.24 -16.59
CA ALA A 42 -11.14 4.54 -17.33
C ALA A 42 -11.02 6.04 -17.67
N VAL A 43 -10.53 6.83 -16.73
CA VAL A 43 -9.91 8.12 -17.00
C VAL A 43 -8.52 7.74 -17.45
N GLY A 44 -8.32 7.72 -18.77
CA GLY A 44 -7.05 7.36 -19.40
C GLY A 44 -5.91 8.04 -18.68
N VAL A 45 -5.18 7.27 -17.89
CA VAL A 45 -3.97 7.74 -17.24
C VAL A 45 -2.97 7.92 -18.37
N VAL A 46 -2.86 9.16 -18.84
CA VAL A 46 -1.92 9.54 -19.87
C VAL A 46 -0.54 9.12 -19.37
N PRO A 47 0.20 8.29 -20.12
CA PRO A 47 1.55 7.95 -19.71
C PRO A 47 2.36 9.24 -19.63
N ASP A 48 2.78 9.60 -18.41
CA ASP A 48 3.70 10.72 -18.13
C ASP A 48 5.04 10.58 -18.89
N ARG A 49 5.29 9.40 -19.46
CA ARG A 49 6.41 9.11 -20.36
C ARG A 49 5.93 8.31 -21.58
N PRO A 50 5.91 8.91 -22.79
CA PRO A 50 5.60 8.21 -24.03
C PRO A 50 6.54 7.05 -24.35
N GLU A 51 7.72 7.01 -23.71
CA GLU A 51 8.78 6.02 -23.95
C GLU A 51 8.69 4.77 -23.06
N ASP A 52 7.83 4.76 -22.03
CA ASP A 52 7.67 3.60 -21.14
C ASP A 52 6.68 2.61 -21.76
N PRO A 53 7.13 1.42 -22.25
CA PRO A 53 6.25 0.45 -22.90
C PRO A 53 5.35 -0.30 -21.89
N ARG A 54 5.55 -0.07 -20.58
CA ARG A 54 4.78 -0.74 -19.52
C ARG A 54 3.38 -0.15 -19.43
N VAL A 55 2.40 -1.04 -19.28
CA VAL A 55 0.99 -0.68 -19.12
C VAL A 55 0.58 -0.82 -17.66
N LEU A 56 -0.59 -0.29 -17.30
CA LEU A 56 -1.14 -0.52 -15.96
C LEU A 56 -1.44 -2.01 -15.75
N VAL A 57 -1.16 -2.51 -14.55
CA VAL A 57 -1.60 -3.85 -14.14
C VAL A 57 -3.11 -3.92 -14.20
N ALA A 58 -3.66 -5.05 -14.66
CA ALA A 58 -5.11 -5.19 -14.83
C ALA A 58 -5.87 -4.85 -13.54
N ARG A 59 -5.51 -5.51 -12.43
CA ARG A 59 -6.15 -5.27 -11.14
C ARG A 59 -5.15 -5.16 -10.00
N VAL A 60 -5.37 -4.21 -9.09
CA VAL A 60 -4.65 -4.12 -7.81
C VAL A 60 -5.48 -4.85 -6.75
N THR A 61 -4.92 -5.92 -6.18
CA THR A 61 -5.59 -6.81 -5.21
C THR A 61 -5.16 -6.56 -3.77
N GLY A 62 -4.01 -5.92 -3.56
CA GLY A 62 -3.49 -5.61 -2.23
C GLY A 62 -2.79 -4.26 -2.20
N LEU A 63 -2.95 -3.55 -1.08
CA LEU A 63 -2.22 -2.32 -0.77
C LEU A 63 -1.97 -2.26 0.73
N ALA A 64 -0.70 -2.13 1.11
CA ALA A 64 -0.27 -1.99 2.49
C ALA A 64 0.82 -0.91 2.59
N VAL A 65 0.85 -0.22 3.72
CA VAL A 65 1.85 0.82 3.98
C VAL A 65 2.49 0.55 5.33
N GLU A 66 3.80 0.31 5.30
CA GLU A 66 4.58 -0.12 6.46
C GLU A 66 5.64 0.91 6.80
N ARG A 67 5.63 1.46 8.02
CA ARG A 67 6.66 2.42 8.44
C ARG A 67 7.98 1.71 8.76
N TYR A 68 9.07 2.40 8.46
CA TYR A 68 10.42 2.04 8.89
C TYR A 68 11.13 3.31 9.39
N SER A 69 12.32 3.17 9.96
CA SER A 69 13.05 4.30 10.58
C SER A 69 13.27 5.50 9.64
N GLY A 70 13.41 5.26 8.33
CA GLY A 70 13.63 6.29 7.31
C GLY A 70 12.37 6.76 6.57
N GLY A 71 11.19 6.20 6.85
CA GLY A 71 9.99 6.51 6.07
C GLY A 71 8.87 5.48 6.15
N ALA A 72 8.21 5.25 5.02
CA ALA A 72 7.25 4.17 4.85
C ALA A 72 7.48 3.43 3.51
N ILE A 73 7.18 2.14 3.47
CA ILE A 73 7.16 1.33 2.26
C ILE A 73 5.71 1.14 1.86
N VAL A 74 5.37 1.56 0.64
CA VAL A 74 4.10 1.25 -0.01
C VAL A 74 4.29 -0.06 -0.74
N ARG A 75 3.60 -1.11 -0.31
CA ARG A 75 3.57 -2.41 -0.97
C ARG A 75 2.22 -2.60 -1.65
N ALA A 76 2.24 -2.95 -2.93
CA ALA A 76 1.04 -3.27 -3.69
C ALA A 76 1.16 -4.67 -4.30
N THR A 77 0.04 -5.37 -4.36
CA THR A 77 -0.11 -6.65 -5.07
C THR A 77 -1.00 -6.44 -6.26
N GLY A 78 -0.50 -6.82 -7.43
CA GLY A 78 -1.19 -6.72 -8.71
C GLY A 78 -1.50 -8.10 -9.26
N LEU A 79 -2.61 -8.21 -9.98
CA LEU A 79 -3.04 -9.41 -10.68
C LEU A 79 -3.17 -9.08 -12.18
N PRO A 80 -2.15 -9.41 -12.98
CA PRO A 80 -2.19 -9.35 -14.44
C PRO A 80 -3.16 -10.40 -15.04
N PRO A 81 -3.55 -10.25 -16.31
CA PRO A 81 -4.50 -11.16 -16.95
C PRO A 81 -3.92 -12.56 -17.17
N THR A 82 -2.62 -12.67 -17.46
CA THR A 82 -1.92 -13.94 -17.76
C THR A 82 -0.62 -14.04 -16.96
N GLN A 83 0.14 -15.14 -17.15
CA GLN A 83 1.49 -15.27 -16.59
C GLN A 83 2.52 -14.52 -17.44
N GLY A 84 3.75 -14.39 -16.93
CA GLY A 84 4.90 -13.87 -17.69
C GLY A 84 4.97 -12.35 -17.80
N TRP A 85 4.08 -11.62 -17.13
CA TRP A 85 4.21 -10.18 -16.92
C TRP A 85 5.40 -9.90 -16.00
N TRP A 86 6.15 -8.83 -16.28
CA TRP A 86 7.44 -8.58 -15.64
C TRP A 86 7.73 -7.09 -15.50
N GLU A 87 8.90 -6.72 -14.98
CA GLU A 87 9.37 -5.34 -14.79
C GLU A 87 8.35 -4.41 -14.11
N ALA A 88 7.70 -4.94 -13.09
CA ALA A 88 6.65 -4.25 -12.37
C ALA A 88 7.21 -3.12 -11.48
N GLU A 89 6.55 -1.97 -11.48
CA GLU A 89 6.95 -0.83 -10.66
C GLU A 89 5.76 -0.01 -10.18
N LEU A 90 5.88 0.58 -8.99
CA LEU A 90 5.05 1.73 -8.58
C LEU A 90 5.71 3.01 -9.07
N VAL A 91 5.22 3.55 -10.19
CA VAL A 91 5.70 4.82 -10.72
C VAL A 91 4.92 5.96 -10.05
N PRO A 92 5.58 6.89 -9.35
CA PRO A 92 4.90 8.01 -8.74
C PRO A 92 4.41 9.01 -9.78
N GLU A 93 3.21 9.52 -9.59
CA GLU A 93 2.70 10.69 -10.31
C GLU A 93 3.27 11.99 -9.74
N ASN A 94 3.14 13.09 -10.48
CA ASN A 94 3.54 14.44 -10.05
C ASN A 94 4.99 14.52 -9.56
N GLY A 95 5.91 13.77 -10.18
CA GLY A 95 7.32 13.73 -9.78
C GLY A 95 7.56 13.12 -8.38
N GLY A 96 6.58 12.38 -7.83
CA GLY A 96 6.65 11.83 -6.47
C GLY A 96 6.41 12.86 -5.37
N GLU A 97 5.70 13.94 -5.70
CA GLU A 97 5.18 14.89 -4.73
C GLU A 97 3.67 14.67 -4.51
N PRO A 98 3.20 14.74 -3.26
CA PRO A 98 1.78 14.61 -2.97
C PRO A 98 1.01 15.89 -3.38
N VAL A 99 -0.10 15.72 -4.08
CA VAL A 99 -1.03 16.80 -4.45
C VAL A 99 -2.20 16.75 -3.45
N ASP A 100 -2.46 17.86 -2.76
CA ASP A 100 -3.45 17.93 -1.66
C ASP A 100 -3.27 16.83 -0.59
N GLY A 101 -2.04 16.37 -0.39
CA GLY A 101 -1.70 15.29 0.52
C GLY A 101 -2.05 13.89 0.03
N VAL A 102 -2.39 13.74 -1.25
CA VAL A 102 -2.57 12.45 -1.91
C VAL A 102 -1.29 12.09 -2.67
N MET A 103 -0.69 10.96 -2.31
CA MET A 103 0.43 10.36 -3.04
C MET A 103 -0.12 9.30 -3.99
N THR A 104 -0.01 9.54 -5.29
CA THR A 104 -0.57 8.66 -6.33
C THR A 104 0.55 7.87 -7.01
N TYR A 105 0.34 6.57 -7.17
CA TYR A 105 1.21 5.66 -7.90
C TYR A 105 0.45 4.96 -9.01
N ARG A 106 1.07 4.87 -10.19
CA ARG A 106 0.68 3.91 -11.23
C ARG A 106 1.39 2.60 -10.98
N PHE A 107 0.63 1.51 -10.91
CA PHE A 107 1.20 0.18 -10.90
C PHE A 107 1.37 -0.27 -12.34
N VAL A 108 2.59 -0.13 -12.86
CA VAL A 108 2.93 -0.51 -14.24
C VAL A 108 3.58 -1.87 -14.30
N VAL A 109 3.38 -2.58 -15.40
CA VAL A 109 3.91 -3.91 -15.70
C VAL A 109 4.21 -4.04 -17.21
N ALA A 110 5.28 -4.75 -17.55
CA ALA A 110 5.62 -5.08 -18.93
C ALA A 110 4.84 -6.33 -19.38
N PRO A 111 4.33 -6.34 -20.63
CA PRO A 111 3.62 -7.50 -21.17
C PRO A 111 4.57 -8.70 -21.35
N PRO A 112 4.03 -9.93 -21.35
CA PRO A 112 4.81 -11.13 -21.60
C PRO A 112 5.39 -11.11 -23.03
N LEU A 113 6.58 -11.69 -23.20
CA LEU A 113 7.28 -11.75 -24.50
C LEU A 113 6.62 -12.68 -25.54
N GLY A 114 5.59 -13.42 -25.13
CA GLY A 114 4.82 -14.33 -25.98
C GLY A 114 3.49 -14.69 -25.31
N GLU A 115 2.67 -15.46 -26.03
CA GLU A 115 1.38 -15.88 -25.50
C GLU A 115 1.55 -16.81 -24.29
N THR A 116 0.78 -16.52 -23.25
CA THR A 116 0.79 -17.27 -22.00
C THR A 116 -0.62 -17.70 -21.65
N ARG A 117 -0.74 -18.88 -21.03
CA ARG A 117 -2.04 -19.37 -20.55
C ARG A 117 -2.43 -18.67 -19.25
N VAL A 118 -3.74 -18.52 -19.07
CA VAL A 118 -4.30 -18.13 -17.78
C VAL A 118 -4.25 -19.35 -16.85
N SER A 119 -3.62 -19.19 -15.70
CA SER A 119 -3.53 -20.21 -14.65
C SER A 119 -4.12 -19.66 -13.35
N THR A 120 -3.67 -20.16 -12.20
CA THR A 120 -4.12 -19.72 -10.87
C THR A 120 -3.75 -18.26 -10.60
N PRO A 121 -4.54 -17.52 -9.80
CA PRO A 121 -4.21 -16.15 -9.40
C PRO A 121 -2.81 -16.03 -8.78
N GLN A 122 -2.43 -16.93 -7.87
CA GLN A 122 -1.14 -16.92 -7.16
C GLN A 122 0.06 -17.03 -8.09
N SER A 123 -0.09 -17.69 -9.24
CA SER A 123 0.95 -17.81 -10.25
C SER A 123 1.12 -16.57 -11.14
N ARG A 124 0.15 -15.65 -11.09
CA ARG A 124 0.14 -14.39 -11.85
C ARG A 124 0.44 -13.19 -10.97
N GLU A 125 0.24 -13.31 -9.65
CA GLU A 125 0.44 -12.22 -8.71
C GLU A 125 1.86 -11.64 -8.79
N ILE A 126 1.92 -10.31 -8.83
CA ILE A 126 3.17 -9.56 -8.76
C ILE A 126 3.09 -8.62 -7.57
N VAL A 127 4.13 -8.64 -6.74
CA VAL A 127 4.27 -7.77 -5.58
C VAL A 127 5.35 -6.74 -5.85
N VAL A 128 5.00 -5.47 -5.69
CA VAL A 128 5.92 -4.34 -5.85
C VAL A 128 5.95 -3.51 -4.58
N ALA A 129 7.06 -2.85 -4.34
CA ALA A 129 7.22 -1.96 -3.20
C ALA A 129 7.98 -0.69 -3.60
N ARG A 130 7.59 0.45 -3.05
CA ARG A 130 8.32 1.72 -3.18
C ARG A 130 8.38 2.43 -1.84
N SER A 131 9.52 3.03 -1.53
CA SER A 131 9.70 3.79 -0.30
C SER A 131 9.29 5.27 -0.46
N ILE A 132 8.69 5.80 0.60
CA ILE A 132 8.43 7.22 0.83
C ILE A 132 9.36 7.64 1.97
N SER A 133 10.16 8.67 1.78
CA SER A 133 11.06 9.16 2.83
C SER A 133 10.31 9.91 3.94
N ASN A 134 10.90 9.99 5.13
CA ASN A 134 10.39 10.79 6.24
C ASN A 134 10.27 12.29 5.93
N ALA A 135 10.99 12.81 4.94
CA ALA A 135 10.81 14.19 4.49
C ALA A 135 9.45 14.40 3.81
N LYS A 136 8.96 13.40 3.07
CA LYS A 136 7.70 13.47 2.31
C LYS A 136 6.51 12.97 3.11
N LEU A 137 6.71 11.92 3.90
CA LEU A 137 5.66 11.19 4.61
C LEU A 137 4.70 12.07 5.45
N PRO A 138 5.15 13.13 6.17
CA PRO A 138 4.25 14.00 6.93
C PRO A 138 3.21 14.72 6.07
N ARG A 139 3.57 15.02 4.81
CA ARG A 139 2.70 15.68 3.82
C ARG A 139 1.68 14.70 3.21
N VAL A 140 1.84 13.40 3.41
CA VAL A 140 0.96 12.36 2.86
C VAL A 140 -0.16 12.03 3.85
N ARG A 141 -1.40 12.18 3.39
CA ARG A 141 -2.65 11.83 4.10
C ARG A 141 -3.31 10.59 3.52
N GLN A 142 -3.17 10.42 2.21
CA GLN A 142 -3.78 9.35 1.43
C GLN A 142 -2.75 8.82 0.43
N ILE A 143 -2.74 7.50 0.22
CA ILE A 143 -1.96 6.85 -0.83
C ILE A 143 -2.93 6.14 -1.76
N VAL A 144 -2.79 6.38 -3.06
CA VAL A 144 -3.60 5.79 -4.12
C VAL A 144 -2.69 4.99 -5.04
N VAL A 145 -3.06 3.75 -5.33
CA VAL A 145 -2.40 2.90 -6.33
C VAL A 145 -3.41 2.59 -7.42
N ILE A 146 -3.09 3.01 -8.65
CA ILE A 146 -3.96 2.88 -9.82
C ILE A 146 -3.52 1.66 -10.63
N GLY A 147 -4.49 0.79 -10.93
CA GLY A 147 -4.44 -0.23 -11.98
C GLY A 147 -5.40 0.12 -13.12
N ALA A 148 -5.50 -0.76 -14.11
CA ALA A 148 -6.32 -0.53 -15.29
C ALA A 148 -7.82 -0.63 -14.99
N GLU A 149 -8.24 -1.61 -14.17
CA GLU A 149 -9.65 -1.86 -13.85
C GLU A 149 -10.08 -1.21 -12.52
N ASN A 150 -9.14 -0.99 -11.61
CA ASN A 150 -9.43 -0.48 -10.28
C ASN A 150 -8.28 0.31 -9.68
N GLN A 151 -8.58 0.98 -8.58
CA GLN A 151 -7.59 1.61 -7.73
C GLN A 151 -7.80 1.21 -6.27
N LEU A 152 -6.70 1.05 -5.53
CA LEU A 152 -6.73 0.89 -4.09
C LEU A 152 -6.29 2.18 -3.42
N THR A 153 -7.01 2.57 -2.38
CA THR A 153 -6.70 3.76 -1.58
C THR A 153 -6.52 3.37 -0.12
N THR A 154 -5.50 3.91 0.53
CA THR A 154 -5.36 3.84 1.99
C THR A 154 -5.17 5.23 2.57
N ARG A 155 -5.71 5.43 3.77
CA ARG A 155 -5.72 6.72 4.48
C ARG A 155 -5.15 6.50 5.89
N ARG A 156 -4.52 7.55 6.42
CA ARG A 156 -4.12 7.59 7.84
C ARG A 156 -5.33 7.84 8.73
#